data_AF-A0A7Y7B8U7-F1
#
_entry.id   AF-A0A7Y7B8U7-F1
#
_cell.length_a   1.000
_cell.length_b   1.000
_cell.length_c   1.000
_cell.angle_alpha   90.00
_cell.angle_beta   90.00
_cell.angle_gamma   90.00
#
_symmetry.space_group_name_H-M   'P 1'
#
loop_
_entity.id
_entity.type
_entity.pdbx_description
1 polymer ?
#
loop_
_entity_poly.entity_id
_entity_poly.type
_entity_poly.pdbx_seq_one_letter_code
_entity_poly.pdbx_strand_id
1 'polypeptide(L)'
;MALAQPDPAAPPSGLLTPPVPPPGPVRGTLAVTACMETLQIGYLHAVAAAAGCSLAQPFPDNGIDWHVSHSAPGHTADDEVTIKVQLKCTYQLGSWRAVPGARTSFPFTLDNDHLAKLARTPVSVHKILVVMIVPRTPDDWLRAGHDRLELRHCCYWTNLAGHPVTGRRRTTVRIPASHVFDDRALCEIMNRVGAGGRP
;
A
#
# COMPACT_ATOMS: atom_id res chain seq x y z
N MET A 1 21.54 -73.53 -40.72
CA MET A 1 21.13 -72.88 -39.47
C MET A 1 22.23 -71.90 -39.07
N ALA A 2 22.03 -70.61 -39.31
CA ALA A 2 22.95 -69.54 -38.90
C ALA A 2 22.28 -68.78 -37.75
N LEU A 3 22.94 -68.75 -36.60
CA LEU A 3 22.48 -68.05 -35.39
C LEU A 3 22.69 -66.54 -35.58
N ALA A 4 21.61 -65.77 -35.58
CA ALA A 4 21.64 -64.31 -35.58
C ALA A 4 22.04 -63.81 -34.17
N GLN A 5 23.05 -62.94 -34.08
CA GLN A 5 23.36 -62.21 -32.86
C GLN A 5 22.37 -61.05 -32.67
N PRO A 6 21.95 -60.71 -31.44
CA PRO A 6 21.09 -59.57 -31.18
C PRO A 6 21.90 -58.26 -31.19
N ASP A 7 21.29 -57.20 -31.73
CA ASP A 7 21.83 -55.83 -31.74
C ASP A 7 22.12 -55.30 -30.32
N PRO A 8 23.16 -54.47 -30.14
CA PRO A 8 23.42 -53.83 -28.86
C PRO A 8 22.33 -52.80 -28.54
N ALA A 9 21.79 -52.87 -27.32
CA ALA A 9 20.76 -51.98 -26.82
C ALA A 9 21.19 -50.50 -26.90
N ALA A 10 20.30 -49.66 -27.42
CA ALA A 10 20.45 -48.20 -27.40
C ALA A 10 20.57 -47.70 -25.95
N PRO A 11 21.41 -46.67 -25.68
CA PRO A 11 21.53 -46.13 -24.34
C PRO A 11 20.20 -45.49 -23.90
N PRO A 12 19.88 -45.53 -22.60
CA PRO A 12 18.65 -44.94 -22.09
C PRO A 12 18.66 -43.43 -22.37
N SER A 13 17.58 -42.93 -22.98
CA SER A 13 17.32 -41.51 -23.22
C SER A 13 17.67 -40.70 -21.97
N GLY A 14 18.67 -39.84 -22.10
CA GLY A 14 19.13 -38.97 -21.02
C GLY A 14 17.96 -38.19 -20.43
N LEU A 15 17.83 -38.26 -19.11
CA LEU A 15 16.96 -37.37 -18.34
C LEU A 15 17.38 -35.94 -18.67
N LEU A 16 16.59 -35.25 -19.51
CA LEU A 16 16.74 -33.83 -19.75
C LEU A 16 16.58 -33.14 -18.39
N THR A 17 17.68 -32.64 -17.85
CA THR A 17 17.63 -31.73 -16.71
C THR A 17 16.76 -30.55 -17.10
N PRO A 18 15.78 -30.15 -16.26
CA PRO A 18 14.97 -28.98 -16.57
C PRO A 18 15.91 -27.78 -16.72
N PRO A 19 15.69 -26.90 -17.72
CA PRO A 19 16.53 -25.74 -17.93
C PRO A 19 16.56 -24.91 -16.65
N VAL A 20 17.78 -24.58 -16.19
CA VAL A 20 17.97 -23.66 -15.06
C VAL A 20 17.33 -22.33 -15.46
N PRO A 21 16.37 -21.79 -14.68
CA PRO A 21 15.77 -20.52 -15.01
C PRO A 21 16.86 -19.45 -15.06
N PRO A 22 16.78 -18.50 -16.01
CA PRO A 22 17.75 -17.42 -16.10
C PRO A 22 17.82 -16.70 -14.75
N PRO A 23 19.02 -16.26 -14.33
CA PRO A 23 19.17 -15.52 -13.08
C PRO A 23 18.25 -14.30 -13.10
N GLY A 24 17.54 -14.07 -11.99
CA GLY A 24 16.68 -12.91 -11.83
C GLY A 24 17.47 -11.60 -11.94
N PRO A 25 16.77 -10.46 -12.08
CA PRO A 25 17.43 -9.16 -12.18
C PRO A 25 18.26 -8.87 -10.93
N VAL A 26 19.45 -8.30 -11.11
CA VAL A 26 20.29 -7.84 -10.00
C VAL A 26 19.68 -6.58 -9.40
N ARG A 27 19.28 -6.64 -8.13
CA ARG A 27 18.68 -5.51 -7.39
C ARG A 27 19.74 -4.76 -6.58
N GLY A 28 19.45 -3.49 -6.27
CA GLY A 28 20.28 -2.67 -5.36
C GLY A 28 20.26 -3.18 -3.91
N THR A 29 21.11 -2.58 -3.06
CA THR A 29 21.38 -3.04 -1.68
C THR A 29 20.62 -2.29 -0.59
N LEU A 30 19.68 -1.41 -0.96
CA LEU A 30 18.85 -0.67 0.01
C LEU A 30 18.01 -1.61 0.86
N ALA A 31 17.80 -1.22 2.13
CA ALA A 31 16.94 -1.97 3.04
C ALA A 31 15.52 -2.08 2.47
N VAL A 32 14.94 -3.28 2.52
CA VAL A 32 13.61 -3.56 1.96
C VAL A 32 12.55 -2.60 2.52
N THR A 33 12.64 -2.24 3.81
CA THR A 33 11.71 -1.30 4.45
C THR A 33 11.79 0.11 3.86
N ALA A 34 12.98 0.58 3.47
CA ALA A 34 13.14 1.88 2.80
C ALA A 34 12.59 1.82 1.36
N CYS A 35 12.75 0.68 0.67
CA CYS A 35 12.14 0.47 -0.63
C CYS A 35 10.59 0.42 -0.54
N MET A 36 10.04 -0.18 0.52
CA MET A 36 8.60 -0.21 0.80
C MET A 36 8.03 1.21 1.01
N GLU A 37 8.75 2.03 1.77
CA GLU A 37 8.42 3.43 1.99
C GLU A 37 8.43 4.22 0.67
N THR A 38 9.51 4.08 -0.11
CA THR A 38 9.64 4.71 -1.43
C THR A 38 8.50 4.32 -2.38
N LEU A 39 8.13 3.02 -2.40
CA LEU A 39 7.03 2.53 -3.21
C LEU A 39 5.69 3.16 -2.81
N GLN A 40 5.41 3.24 -1.51
CA GLN A 40 4.17 3.86 -1.01
C GLN A 40 4.13 5.37 -1.29
N ILE A 41 5.27 6.07 -1.18
CA ILE A 41 5.39 7.47 -1.55
C ILE A 41 5.07 7.66 -3.04
N GLY A 42 5.61 6.80 -3.92
CA GLY A 42 5.30 6.82 -5.35
C GLY A 42 3.81 6.62 -5.63
N TYR A 43 3.15 5.68 -4.93
CA TYR A 43 1.71 5.48 -5.02
C TYR A 43 0.92 6.72 -4.58
N LEU A 44 1.30 7.36 -3.46
CA LEU A 44 0.67 8.59 -2.99
C LEU A 44 0.76 9.71 -4.03
N HIS A 45 1.93 9.89 -4.66
CA HIS A 45 2.11 10.89 -5.72
C HIS A 45 1.20 10.61 -6.92
N ALA A 46 1.09 9.35 -7.35
CA ALA A 46 0.22 8.99 -8.47
C ALA A 46 -1.26 9.29 -8.16
N VAL A 47 -1.73 8.93 -6.96
CA VAL A 47 -3.10 9.21 -6.50
C VAL A 47 -3.35 10.71 -6.38
N ALA A 48 -2.44 11.46 -5.76
CA ALA A 48 -2.59 12.90 -5.59
C ALA A 48 -2.61 13.63 -6.95
N ALA A 49 -1.74 13.23 -7.89
CA ALA A 49 -1.72 13.81 -9.23
C ALA A 49 -3.04 13.56 -9.97
N ALA A 50 -3.57 12.34 -9.92
CA ALA A 50 -4.85 12.00 -10.55
C ALA A 50 -6.04 12.71 -9.89
N ALA A 51 -5.99 12.93 -8.58
CA ALA A 51 -7.01 13.67 -7.82
C ALA A 51 -6.87 15.20 -7.90
N GLY A 52 -5.85 15.73 -8.59
CA GLY A 52 -5.58 17.18 -8.66
C GLY A 52 -5.19 17.80 -7.32
N CYS A 53 -4.59 17.03 -6.42
CA CYS A 53 -4.16 17.48 -5.10
C CYS A 53 -2.66 17.86 -5.09
N SER A 54 -2.30 18.83 -4.24
CA SER A 54 -0.90 19.15 -3.95
C SER A 54 -0.39 18.36 -2.76
N LEU A 55 0.92 18.09 -2.74
CA LEU A 55 1.59 17.33 -1.69
C LEU A 55 2.71 18.17 -1.07
N ALA A 56 2.80 18.17 0.26
CA ALA A 56 3.89 18.78 0.99
C ALA A 56 4.36 17.89 2.16
N GLN A 57 5.67 17.76 2.33
CA GLN A 57 6.24 17.07 3.50
C GLN A 57 6.42 18.06 4.66
N PRO A 58 6.00 17.71 5.89
CA PRO A 58 6.23 18.57 7.04
C PRO A 58 7.71 18.57 7.42
N PHE A 59 8.22 19.75 7.79
CA PHE A 59 9.57 19.91 8.33
C PHE A 59 9.52 20.76 9.62
N PRO A 60 10.05 20.25 10.75
CA PRO A 60 10.55 18.88 10.94
C PRO A 60 9.43 17.82 10.91
N ASP A 61 9.77 16.57 10.60
CA ASP A 61 8.84 15.44 10.71
C ASP A 61 8.42 15.24 12.17
N ASN A 62 7.11 15.15 12.39
CA ASN A 62 6.49 14.96 13.70
C ASN A 62 5.60 13.72 13.77
N GLY A 63 5.83 12.72 12.91
CA GLY A 63 5.07 11.48 12.81
C GLY A 63 3.83 11.58 11.91
N ILE A 64 3.77 12.61 11.07
CA ILE A 64 2.85 12.76 9.95
C ILE A 64 3.73 12.88 8.72
N ASP A 65 3.51 12.04 7.72
CA ASP A 65 4.45 11.94 6.59
C ASP A 65 4.15 12.98 5.51
N TRP A 66 2.87 13.30 5.29
CA TRP A 66 2.44 14.20 4.21
C TRP A 66 1.26 15.09 4.59
N HIS A 67 1.23 16.29 4.04
CA HIS A 67 0.05 17.12 3.89
C HIS A 67 -0.45 16.99 2.45
N VAL A 68 -1.75 16.79 2.31
CA VAL A 68 -2.44 16.75 1.01
C VAL A 68 -3.42 17.92 1.00
N SER A 69 -3.34 18.78 0.00
CA SER A 69 -4.22 19.94 -0.18
C SER A 69 -5.02 19.83 -1.47
N HIS A 70 -6.26 20.32 -1.44
CA HIS A 70 -7.20 20.31 -2.56
C HIS A 70 -7.95 21.64 -2.57
N SER A 71 -8.23 22.16 -3.76
CA SER A 71 -9.07 23.34 -3.95
C SER A 71 -10.21 23.01 -4.90
N ALA A 72 -11.43 23.35 -4.51
CA ALA A 72 -12.61 23.17 -5.34
C ALA A 72 -13.69 24.19 -5.00
N PRO A 73 -14.53 24.61 -5.97
CA PRO A 73 -15.59 25.60 -5.73
C PRO A 73 -16.62 25.21 -4.66
N GLY A 74 -16.73 23.93 -4.32
CA GLY A 74 -17.65 23.42 -3.31
C GLY A 74 -17.13 23.50 -1.86
N HIS A 75 -15.91 24.00 -1.65
CA HIS A 75 -15.37 24.17 -0.30
C HIS A 75 -16.02 25.39 0.36
N THR A 76 -16.44 25.23 1.63
CA THR A 76 -17.28 26.22 2.31
C THR A 76 -16.55 27.07 3.34
N ALA A 77 -15.40 26.59 3.84
CA ALA A 77 -14.64 27.27 4.89
C ALA A 77 -13.46 28.08 4.35
N ASP A 78 -12.81 27.59 3.30
CA ASP A 78 -11.65 28.18 2.64
C ASP A 78 -11.59 27.64 1.20
N ASP A 79 -10.86 28.31 0.30
CA ASP A 79 -10.69 27.90 -1.09
C ASP A 79 -9.82 26.63 -1.21
N GLU A 80 -9.01 26.35 -0.19
CA GLU A 80 -8.18 25.15 -0.07
C GLU A 80 -8.49 24.40 1.23
N VAL A 81 -8.52 23.07 1.15
CA VAL A 81 -8.59 22.20 2.33
C VAL A 81 -7.38 21.30 2.39
N THR A 82 -6.86 21.09 3.58
CA THR A 82 -5.73 20.21 3.84
C THR A 82 -6.13 19.06 4.74
N ILE A 83 -5.63 17.86 4.43
CA ILE A 83 -5.58 16.73 5.36
C ILE A 83 -4.14 16.31 5.60
N LYS A 84 -3.91 15.71 6.76
CA LYS A 84 -2.64 15.10 7.15
C LYS A 84 -2.70 13.60 6.91
N VAL A 85 -1.66 13.05 6.31
CA VAL A 85 -1.58 11.64 5.96
C VAL A 85 -0.39 11.01 6.66
N GLN A 86 -0.64 9.93 7.39
CA GLN A 86 0.41 9.04 7.87
C GLN A 86 0.43 7.78 6.99
N LEU A 87 1.60 7.44 6.47
CA LEU A 87 1.87 6.29 5.65
C LEU A 87 2.40 5.14 6.52
N LYS A 88 1.90 3.94 6.25
CA LYS A 88 2.49 2.68 6.73
C LYS A 88 2.47 1.65 5.61
N CYS A 89 3.56 0.91 5.46
CA CYS A 89 3.66 -0.18 4.51
C CYS A 89 3.97 -1.50 5.24
N THR A 90 3.33 -2.61 4.84
CA THR A 90 3.55 -3.92 5.47
C THR A 90 3.43 -5.08 4.48
N TYR A 91 4.31 -6.07 4.61
CA TYR A 91 4.19 -7.38 3.93
C TYR A 91 3.53 -8.46 4.80
N GLN A 92 3.28 -8.17 6.09
CA GLN A 92 2.79 -9.19 7.05
C GLN A 92 1.38 -9.68 6.69
N LEU A 93 0.65 -8.87 5.94
CA LEU A 93 -0.65 -9.19 5.36
C LEU A 93 -0.55 -9.59 3.88
N GLY A 94 0.62 -9.97 3.36
CA GLY A 94 0.81 -10.29 1.94
C GLY A 94 -0.06 -11.45 1.42
N SER A 95 -0.50 -12.36 2.30
CA SER A 95 -1.50 -13.41 1.97
C SER A 95 -2.94 -12.96 2.18
N TRP A 96 -3.17 -11.79 2.79
CA TRP A 96 -4.50 -11.24 2.94
C TRP A 96 -5.03 -10.82 1.57
N ARG A 97 -6.23 -11.30 1.27
CA ARG A 97 -6.99 -10.94 0.09
C ARG A 97 -8.36 -10.47 0.57
N ALA A 98 -8.83 -9.34 0.04
CA ALA A 98 -10.22 -8.96 0.16
C ALA A 98 -11.04 -10.04 -0.58
N VAL A 99 -11.73 -10.89 0.18
CA VAL A 99 -12.64 -11.89 -0.37
C VAL A 99 -14.05 -11.31 -0.22
N PRO A 100 -14.77 -11.07 -1.34
CA PRO A 100 -16.14 -10.58 -1.30
C PRO A 100 -17.00 -11.43 -0.36
N GLY A 101 -17.68 -10.80 0.59
CA GLY A 101 -18.56 -11.46 1.56
C GLY A 101 -17.88 -12.15 2.76
N ALA A 102 -16.54 -12.21 2.83
CA ALA A 102 -15.85 -12.92 3.92
C ALA A 102 -14.95 -12.04 4.80
N ARG A 103 -14.21 -11.08 4.24
CA ARG A 103 -13.31 -10.20 5.02
C ARG A 103 -13.56 -8.74 4.69
N THR A 104 -14.30 -8.07 5.58
CA THR A 104 -14.63 -6.63 5.47
C THR A 104 -13.54 -5.71 6.02
N SER A 105 -12.62 -6.24 6.83
CA SER A 105 -11.50 -5.49 7.40
C SER A 105 -10.30 -6.39 7.70
N PHE A 106 -9.14 -5.77 7.95
CA PHE A 106 -7.93 -6.43 8.44
C PHE A 106 -7.35 -5.74 9.69
N PRO A 107 -6.71 -6.50 10.58
CA PRO A 107 -6.04 -5.93 11.74
C PRO A 107 -4.73 -5.25 11.33
N PHE A 108 -4.47 -4.08 11.92
CA PHE A 108 -3.20 -3.38 11.79
C PHE A 108 -2.77 -2.82 13.15
N THR A 109 -1.54 -3.11 13.55
CA THR A 109 -1.02 -2.73 14.88
C THR A 109 -0.15 -1.49 14.78
N LEU A 110 -0.50 -0.47 15.57
CA LEU A 110 0.23 0.80 15.69
C LEU A 110 0.88 0.91 17.08
N ASP A 111 2.01 1.60 17.15
CA ASP A 111 2.50 2.13 18.42
C ASP A 111 1.52 3.17 18.97
N ASN A 112 1.32 3.16 20.28
CA ASN A 112 0.32 3.99 20.93
C ASN A 112 0.55 5.50 20.70
N ASP A 113 1.80 5.94 20.57
CA ASP A 113 2.11 7.36 20.32
C ASP A 113 1.66 7.79 18.92
N HIS A 114 1.81 6.93 17.91
CA HIS A 114 1.28 7.18 16.56
C HIS A 114 -0.25 7.18 16.57
N LEU A 115 -0.87 6.20 17.25
CA LEU A 115 -2.32 6.14 17.38
C LEU A 115 -2.87 7.38 18.09
N ALA A 116 -2.26 7.83 19.19
CA ALA A 116 -2.70 9.01 19.92
C ALA A 116 -2.68 10.28 19.06
N LYS A 117 -1.68 10.42 18.19
CA LYS A 117 -1.60 11.53 17.23
C LYS A 117 -2.73 11.48 16.19
N LEU A 118 -3.00 10.31 15.62
CA LEU A 118 -4.06 10.10 14.63
C LEU A 118 -5.47 10.19 15.23
N ALA A 119 -5.64 9.73 16.47
CA ALA A 119 -6.92 9.66 17.17
C ALA A 119 -7.34 10.97 17.85
N ARG A 120 -6.46 11.99 17.87
CA ARG A 120 -6.78 13.29 18.45
C ARG A 120 -8.06 13.86 17.84
N THR A 121 -9.00 14.25 18.71
CA THR A 121 -10.26 14.89 18.34
C THR A 121 -10.71 15.82 19.49
N PRO A 122 -11.32 16.99 19.22
CA PRO A 122 -11.51 17.60 17.90
C PRO A 122 -10.19 18.09 17.27
N VAL A 123 -10.19 18.28 15.95
CA VAL A 123 -9.07 18.82 15.17
C VAL A 123 -9.59 19.75 14.08
N SER A 124 -8.84 20.81 13.78
CA SER A 124 -9.12 21.68 12.63
C SER A 124 -8.64 21.09 11.31
N VAL A 125 -7.55 20.32 11.35
CA VAL A 125 -7.00 19.62 10.18
C VAL A 125 -7.10 18.12 10.43
N HIS A 126 -7.92 17.46 9.62
CA HIS A 126 -8.16 16.03 9.73
C HIS A 126 -6.91 15.21 9.39
N LYS A 127 -6.85 13.99 9.93
CA LYS A 127 -5.74 13.07 9.72
C LYS A 127 -6.28 11.73 9.26
N ILE A 128 -5.60 11.10 8.32
CA ILE A 128 -5.89 9.72 7.90
C ILE A 128 -4.63 8.88 7.98
N LEU A 129 -4.83 7.59 8.24
CA LEU A 129 -3.82 6.57 8.07
C LEU A 129 -4.01 5.92 6.70
N VAL A 130 -2.95 5.83 5.90
CA VAL A 130 -2.92 5.07 4.67
C VAL A 130 -1.97 3.88 4.84
N VAL A 131 -2.53 2.68 4.75
CA VAL A 131 -1.78 1.42 4.89
C VAL A 131 -1.65 0.73 3.55
N MET A 132 -0.42 0.64 3.05
CA MET A 132 -0.08 -0.19 1.91
C MET A 132 0.21 -1.61 2.38
N ILE A 133 -0.46 -2.58 1.78
CA ILE A 133 -0.05 -3.98 1.88
C ILE A 133 0.82 -4.26 0.66
N VAL A 134 1.92 -5.00 0.77
CA VAL A 134 2.78 -5.38 -0.36
C VAL A 134 3.10 -6.89 -0.32
N PRO A 135 3.47 -7.51 -1.46
CA PRO A 135 4.01 -8.86 -1.44
C PRO A 135 5.34 -8.91 -0.68
N ARG A 136 5.69 -10.09 -0.15
CA ARG A 136 6.99 -10.28 0.52
C ARG A 136 8.18 -10.16 -0.44
N THR A 137 8.00 -10.60 -1.68
CA THR A 137 9.06 -10.64 -2.69
C THR A 137 9.03 -9.35 -3.51
N PRO A 138 10.14 -8.56 -3.58
CA PRO A 138 10.21 -7.34 -4.39
C PRO A 138 9.92 -7.54 -5.88
N ASP A 139 10.20 -8.73 -6.42
CA ASP A 139 9.88 -9.11 -7.81
C ASP A 139 8.39 -9.03 -8.12
N ASP A 140 7.56 -9.14 -7.09
CA ASP A 140 6.11 -9.09 -7.23
C ASP A 140 5.54 -7.69 -7.04
N TRP A 141 6.34 -6.66 -6.74
CA TRP A 141 5.83 -5.32 -6.36
C TRP A 141 5.32 -4.50 -7.55
N LEU A 142 5.93 -4.65 -8.72
CA LEU A 142 5.66 -3.79 -9.87
C LEU A 142 5.78 -4.58 -11.17
N ARG A 143 4.85 -4.37 -12.09
CA ARG A 143 4.88 -4.90 -13.45
C ARG A 143 4.63 -3.79 -14.44
N ALA A 144 5.57 -3.54 -15.33
CA ALA A 144 5.41 -2.59 -16.42
C ALA A 144 4.98 -3.34 -17.69
N GLY A 145 3.95 -2.82 -18.35
CA GLY A 145 3.56 -3.17 -19.71
C GLY A 145 3.60 -1.94 -20.61
N HIS A 146 3.29 -2.13 -21.89
CA HIS A 146 3.26 -1.03 -22.85
C HIS A 146 2.12 -0.03 -22.58
N ASP A 147 1.02 -0.50 -21.99
CA ASP A 147 -0.22 0.24 -21.76
C ASP A 147 -0.41 0.68 -20.31
N ARG A 148 0.28 0.04 -19.36
CA ARG A 148 0.05 0.27 -17.93
C ARG A 148 1.25 -0.07 -17.06
N LEU A 149 1.27 0.57 -15.89
CA LEU A 149 2.14 0.24 -14.77
C LEU A 149 1.27 -0.34 -13.65
N GLU A 150 1.44 -1.63 -13.36
CA GLU A 150 0.75 -2.30 -12.26
C GLU A 150 1.64 -2.25 -11.00
N LEU A 151 1.26 -1.41 -10.03
CA LEU A 151 1.78 -1.50 -8.67
C LEU A 151 0.95 -2.52 -7.91
N ARG A 152 1.57 -3.64 -7.52
CA ARG A 152 0.85 -4.76 -6.92
C ARG A 152 0.63 -4.53 -5.44
N HIS A 153 -0.61 -4.86 -5.06
CA HIS A 153 -1.24 -4.61 -3.77
C HIS A 153 -1.57 -3.13 -3.51
N CYS A 154 -2.59 -2.95 -2.68
CA CYS A 154 -3.36 -1.72 -2.60
C CYS A 154 -3.04 -0.94 -1.33
N CYS A 155 -3.23 0.37 -1.40
CA CYS A 155 -3.32 1.23 -0.22
C CYS A 155 -4.77 1.25 0.27
N TYR A 156 -4.95 1.21 1.59
CA TYR A 156 -6.24 1.35 2.26
C TYR A 156 -6.18 2.52 3.22
N TRP A 157 -7.27 3.28 3.35
CA TRP A 157 -7.31 4.43 4.23
C TRP A 157 -8.31 4.28 5.38
N THR A 158 -8.05 4.97 6.48
CA THR A 158 -9.00 5.08 7.59
C THR A 158 -8.79 6.36 8.38
N ASN A 159 -9.87 6.95 8.90
CA ASN A 159 -9.81 8.02 9.89
C ASN A 159 -9.93 7.39 11.30
N LEU A 160 -8.94 7.65 12.16
CA LEU A 160 -8.89 7.08 13.51
C LEU A 160 -9.32 8.08 14.60
N ALA A 161 -9.92 9.22 14.24
CA ALA A 161 -10.31 10.23 15.21
C ALA A 161 -11.24 9.65 16.29
N GLY A 162 -10.88 9.85 17.56
CA GLY A 162 -11.61 9.28 18.71
C GLY A 162 -11.34 7.80 19.00
N HIS A 163 -10.49 7.12 18.22
CA HIS A 163 -10.18 5.71 18.49
C HIS A 163 -9.38 5.56 19.80
N PRO A 164 -9.82 4.71 20.74
CA PRO A 164 -9.14 4.55 22.02
C PRO A 164 -7.82 3.78 21.87
N VAL A 165 -6.85 4.10 22.74
CA VAL A 165 -5.67 3.27 22.97
C VAL A 165 -6.06 2.14 23.92
N THR A 166 -5.88 0.88 23.50
CA THR A 166 -6.35 -0.29 24.27
C THR A 166 -5.23 -1.19 24.76
N GLY A 167 -4.06 -1.17 24.13
CA GLY A 167 -2.89 -1.95 24.59
C GLY A 167 -1.88 -1.12 25.36
N ARG A 168 -0.90 -1.79 26.01
CA ARG A 168 0.11 -1.14 26.86
C ARG A 168 1.12 -0.29 26.07
N ARG A 169 1.60 -0.81 24.94
CA ARG A 169 2.57 -0.11 24.05
C ARG A 169 2.05 0.04 22.63
N ARG A 170 1.22 -0.90 22.20
CA ARG A 170 0.69 -1.00 20.84
C ARG A 170 -0.79 -1.31 20.90
N THR A 171 -1.54 -0.78 19.94
CA THR A 171 -2.97 -1.00 19.78
C THR A 171 -3.26 -1.49 18.37
N THR A 172 -4.10 -2.51 18.26
CA THR A 172 -4.53 -3.05 16.96
C THR A 172 -5.85 -2.41 16.57
N VAL A 173 -5.85 -1.71 15.44
CA VAL A 173 -7.04 -1.14 14.80
C VAL A 173 -7.52 -2.05 13.67
N ARG A 174 -8.76 -1.86 13.22
CA ARG A 174 -9.31 -2.57 12.06
C ARG A 174 -9.45 -1.61 10.89
N ILE A 175 -8.84 -1.98 9.76
CA ILE A 175 -8.85 -1.19 8.54
C ILE A 175 -9.85 -1.81 7.56
N PRO A 176 -10.88 -1.07 7.12
CA PRO A 176 -11.85 -1.59 6.17
C PRO A 176 -11.21 -1.93 4.82
N ALA A 177 -11.52 -3.12 4.31
CA ALA A 177 -11.07 -3.61 3.01
C ALA A 177 -11.71 -2.84 1.83
N SER A 178 -12.87 -2.23 2.06
CA SER A 178 -13.59 -1.41 1.09
C SER A 178 -13.01 -0.01 0.94
N HIS A 179 -12.21 0.46 1.90
CA HIS A 179 -11.61 1.80 1.85
C HIS A 179 -10.30 1.77 1.08
N VAL A 180 -10.38 1.42 -0.20
CA VAL A 180 -9.26 1.57 -1.13
C VAL A 180 -8.90 3.05 -1.23
N PHE A 181 -7.61 3.36 -1.12
CA PHE A 181 -7.10 4.71 -1.28
C PHE A 181 -6.67 4.91 -2.73
N ASP A 182 -7.61 5.33 -3.57
CA ASP A 182 -7.38 5.75 -4.95
C ASP A 182 -7.70 7.24 -5.12
N ASP A 183 -7.62 7.74 -6.36
CA ASP A 183 -7.91 9.13 -6.71
C ASP A 183 -9.36 9.51 -6.38
N ARG A 184 -10.31 8.62 -6.67
CA ARG A 184 -11.74 8.85 -6.40
C ARG A 184 -12.00 8.97 -4.91
N ALA A 185 -11.48 8.05 -4.10
CA ALA A 185 -11.60 8.08 -2.66
C ALA A 185 -10.96 9.36 -2.09
N LEU A 186 -9.81 9.79 -2.62
CA LEU A 186 -9.19 11.04 -2.20
C LEU A 186 -10.07 12.26 -2.55
N CYS A 187 -10.60 12.36 -3.77
CA CYS A 187 -11.53 13.43 -4.15
C CYS A 187 -12.76 13.46 -3.23
N GLU A 188 -13.35 12.29 -2.92
CA GLU A 188 -14.50 12.19 -2.01
C GLU A 188 -14.17 12.67 -0.59
N ILE A 189 -13.02 12.27 -0.05
CA ILE A 189 -12.53 12.73 1.26
C ILE A 189 -12.38 14.25 1.25
N MET A 190 -11.67 14.81 0.25
CA MET A 190 -11.38 16.24 0.18
C MET A 190 -12.66 17.06 0.02
N ASN A 191 -13.59 16.64 -0.83
CA ASN A 191 -14.89 17.31 -0.97
C ASN A 191 -15.68 17.29 0.33
N ARG A 192 -15.70 16.15 1.06
CA ARG A 192 -16.42 16.07 2.34
C ARG A 192 -15.79 16.96 3.40
N VAL A 193 -14.47 16.97 3.48
CA VAL A 193 -13.73 17.85 4.40
C VAL A 193 -13.94 19.31 4.04
N GLY A 194 -13.92 19.65 2.75
CA GLY A 194 -14.13 21.02 2.27
C GLY A 194 -15.53 21.57 2.53
N ALA A 195 -16.53 20.70 2.59
CA ALA A 195 -17.89 21.06 3.03
C ALA A 195 -18.05 21.09 4.57
N GLY A 196 -16.96 21.03 5.35
CA GLY A 196 -16.98 21.03 6.81
C GLY A 196 -17.26 19.67 7.46
N GLY A 197 -17.29 18.60 6.66
CA GLY A 197 -17.41 17.23 7.13
C GLY A 197 -16.08 16.63 7.58
N ARG A 198 -16.04 15.30 7.68
CA ARG A 198 -14.86 14.53 8.08
C ARG A 198 -14.52 13.50 6.99
N PRO A 199 -13.26 13.05 6.86
CA PRO A 199 -12.91 11.95 5.98
C PRO A 199 -13.78 10.71 6.21
#